data_AF-A0A4Q3TSX3-F1
#
_entry.id   AF-A0A4Q3TSX3-F1
#
_cell.length_a   1.000
_cell.length_b   1.000
_cell.length_c   1.000
_cell.angle_alpha   90.00
_cell.angle_beta   90.00
_cell.angle_gamma   90.00
#
_symmetry.space_group_name_H-M   'P 1'
#
loop_
_entity.id
_entity.type
_entity.pdbx_description
1 polymer ?
#
loop_
_entity_poly.entity_id
_entity_poly.type
_entity_poly.pdbx_seq_one_letter_code
_entity_poly.pdbx_strand_id
1 'polypeptide(L)'
;MSKILGVIGGMGPAATVAFLERVQALTPAQGDADHIRVLMDLNPQVPDRNTRPGEAEAVLGQMAARLAAAGAQVFAMPCNTAHGQAGGIRAVCEAQGLSFIDMIA
;
A
#
# COMPACT_ATOMS: atom_id res chain seq x y z
N MET A 1 4.74 -5.66 -19.61
CA MET A 1 4.07 -6.37 -18.51
C MET A 1 3.60 -5.34 -17.50
N SER A 2 2.39 -5.48 -16.96
CA SER A 2 1.89 -4.61 -15.89
C SER A 2 2.67 -4.88 -14.59
N LYS A 3 2.91 -3.83 -13.80
CA LYS A 3 3.52 -3.96 -12.46
C LYS A 3 2.51 -4.57 -11.49
N ILE A 4 3.00 -5.33 -10.51
CA ILE A 4 2.17 -5.83 -9.41
C ILE A 4 2.00 -4.73 -8.35
N LEU A 5 0.75 -4.35 -8.06
CA LEU A 5 0.43 -3.33 -7.06
C LEU A 5 0.40 -3.95 -5.66
N GLY A 6 1.23 -3.44 -4.75
CA GLY A 6 1.18 -3.69 -3.32
C GLY A 6 0.32 -2.65 -2.60
N VAL A 7 -0.73 -3.08 -1.90
CA VAL A 7 -1.59 -2.19 -1.11
C VAL A 7 -1.31 -2.39 0.37
N ILE A 8 -0.76 -1.34 0.99
CA ILE A 8 -0.49 -1.27 2.43
C ILE A 8 -1.74 -0.66 3.08
N GLY A 9 -2.65 -1.51 3.56
CA GLY A 9 -3.99 -1.14 4.01
C GLY A 9 -4.24 -1.35 5.50
N GLY A 10 -5.51 -1.20 5.91
CA GLY A 10 -5.95 -1.43 7.29
C GLY A 10 -6.08 -0.18 8.18
N MET A 11 -5.87 1.02 7.63
CA MET A 11 -5.86 2.28 8.41
C MET A 11 -6.93 3.30 7.95
N GLY A 12 -8.20 2.95 7.77
CA GLY A 12 -8.89 1.76 8.28
C GLY A 12 -9.22 0.70 7.21
N PRO A 13 -9.71 -0.49 7.61
CA PRO A 13 -10.12 -1.57 6.71
C PRO A 13 -11.09 -1.12 5.61
N ALA A 14 -12.12 -0.33 5.97
CA ALA A 14 -13.13 0.14 5.02
C ALA A 14 -12.54 1.01 3.91
N ALA A 15 -11.58 1.89 4.25
CA ALA A 15 -10.88 2.72 3.25
C ALA A 15 -10.06 1.87 2.29
N THR A 16 -9.46 0.77 2.76
CA THR A 16 -8.71 -0.16 1.90
C THR A 16 -9.64 -0.88 0.92
N VAL A 17 -10.79 -1.38 1.38
CA VAL A 17 -11.77 -2.03 0.50
C VAL A 17 -12.33 -1.04 -0.53
N ALA A 18 -12.70 0.16 -0.10
CA ALA A 18 -13.17 1.22 -1.01
C ALA A 18 -12.10 1.63 -2.04
N PHE A 19 -10.83 1.67 -1.64
CA PHE A 19 -9.73 1.90 -2.57
C PHE A 19 -9.64 0.79 -3.63
N LEU A 20 -9.70 -0.48 -3.22
CA LEU A 20 -9.68 -1.60 -4.17
C LEU A 20 -10.88 -1.58 -5.12
N GLU A 21 -12.07 -1.26 -4.63
CA GLU A 21 -13.26 -1.08 -5.46
C GLU A 21 -13.03 -0.02 -6.54
N ARG A 22 -12.44 1.13 -6.17
CA ARG A 22 -12.09 2.18 -7.15
C ARG A 22 -11.02 1.74 -8.13
N VAL A 23 -9.99 1.02 -7.69
CA VAL A 23 -8.96 0.47 -8.58
C VAL A 23 -9.61 -0.42 -9.63
N GLN A 24 -10.51 -1.33 -9.22
CA GLN A 24 -11.20 -2.21 -10.16
C GLN A 24 -12.13 -1.41 -11.09
N ALA A 25 -12.93 -0.50 -10.55
CA ALA A 25 -13.90 0.28 -11.35
C ALA A 25 -13.24 1.24 -12.35
N LEU A 26 -12.03 1.73 -12.04
CA LEU A 26 -11.30 2.69 -12.87
C LEU A 26 -10.23 2.05 -13.77
N THR A 27 -10.00 0.74 -13.64
CA THR A 27 -9.08 0.03 -14.54
C THR A 27 -9.77 -0.17 -15.90
N PRO A 28 -9.19 0.31 -17.01
CA PRO A 28 -9.73 0.04 -18.34
C PRO A 28 -9.52 -1.44 -18.70
N ALA A 29 -10.52 -2.27 -18.41
CA ALA A 29 -10.51 -3.71 -18.61
C ALA A 29 -11.65 -4.13 -19.53
N GLN A 30 -11.42 -5.11 -20.42
CA GLN A 30 -12.46 -5.77 -21.22
C GLN A 30 -12.90 -7.09 -20.59
N GLY A 31 -12.09 -7.65 -19.68
CA GLY A 31 -12.44 -8.76 -18.81
C GLY A 31 -11.47 -8.93 -17.63
N ASP A 32 -11.70 -9.96 -16.82
CA ASP A 32 -11.00 -10.17 -15.53
C ASP A 32 -9.46 -10.16 -15.63
N ALA A 33 -8.91 -10.75 -16.70
CA ALA A 33 -7.47 -10.86 -16.91
C ALA A 33 -6.78 -9.52 -17.22
N ASP A 34 -7.53 -8.49 -17.60
CA ASP A 34 -7.00 -7.15 -17.89
C ASP A 34 -6.80 -6.32 -16.62
N HIS A 35 -7.36 -6.75 -15.49
CA HIS A 35 -7.25 -6.02 -14.22
C HIS A 35 -5.83 -6.01 -13.68
N ILE A 36 -5.53 -4.96 -12.91
CA ILE A 36 -4.25 -4.83 -12.20
C ILE A 36 -4.13 -5.96 -11.18
N ARG A 37 -3.03 -6.72 -11.23
CA ARG A 37 -2.72 -7.69 -10.18
C ARG A 37 -2.36 -6.96 -8.89
N VAL A 38 -3.10 -7.27 -7.82
CA VAL A 38 -2.93 -6.65 -6.50
C VAL A 38 -2.48 -7.69 -5.46
N LEU A 39 -1.49 -7.33 -4.67
CA LEU A 39 -1.17 -7.96 -3.38
C LEU A 39 -1.56 -6.97 -2.28
N MET A 40 -2.36 -7.39 -1.33
CA MET A 40 -2.85 -6.52 -0.26
C MET A 40 -2.45 -7.08 1.10
N ASP A 41 -1.94 -6.20 1.95
CA ASP A 41 -1.87 -6.44 3.40
C ASP A 41 -2.90 -5.53 4.08
N LEU A 42 -4.02 -6.11 4.50
CA LEU A 42 -5.09 -5.42 5.24
C LEU A 42 -4.86 -5.68 6.73
N ASN A 43 -4.09 -4.79 7.36
CA ASN A 43 -3.66 -4.95 8.74
C ASN A 43 -4.22 -3.83 9.64
N PRO A 44 -5.35 -4.06 10.35
CA PRO A 44 -5.86 -3.07 11.30
C PRO A 44 -5.04 -3.00 12.60
N GLN A 45 -4.04 -3.86 12.79
CA GLN A 45 -3.14 -3.81 13.95
C GLN A 45 -1.99 -2.81 13.79
N VAL A 46 -1.91 -2.06 12.67
CA VAL A 46 -0.99 -0.92 12.57
C VAL A 46 -1.31 0.06 13.72
N PRO A 47 -0.32 0.40 14.56
CA PRO A 47 -0.50 1.36 15.65
C PRO A 47 -1.14 2.66 15.17
N ASP A 48 -1.82 3.35 16.08
CA ASP A 48 -2.44 4.64 15.75
C ASP A 48 -1.35 5.66 15.36
N ARG A 49 -1.50 6.23 14.17
CA ARG A 49 -0.51 7.10 13.52
C ARG A 49 -0.29 8.41 14.26
N ASN A 50 -1.30 8.89 14.98
CA ASN A 50 -1.26 10.18 15.67
C ASN A 50 -0.61 10.04 17.05
N THR A 51 -0.84 8.92 17.73
CA THR A 51 -0.38 8.70 19.11
C THR A 51 0.92 7.91 19.20
N ARG A 52 1.19 7.02 18.24
CA ARG A 52 2.37 6.15 18.21
C ARG A 52 3.04 6.13 16.82
N PRO A 53 3.48 7.30 16.30
CA PRO A 53 3.95 7.43 14.92
C PRO A 53 5.18 6.56 14.62
N GLY A 54 6.14 6.45 15.53
CA GLY A 54 7.34 5.61 15.31
C GLY A 54 7.04 4.12 15.24
N GLU A 55 6.12 3.61 16.08
CA GLU A 55 5.67 2.22 16.00
C GLU A 55 4.87 1.96 14.71
N ALA A 56 4.02 2.92 14.31
CA ALA A 56 3.27 2.83 13.07
C ALA A 56 4.20 2.77 11.85
N GLU A 57 5.21 3.65 11.78
CA GLU A 57 6.22 3.65 10.71
C GLU A 57 6.97 2.32 10.61
N ALA A 58 7.38 1.75 11.74
CA ALA A 58 8.06 0.46 11.78
C ALA A 58 7.17 -0.67 11.22
N VAL A 59 5.89 -0.71 11.60
CA VAL A 59 4.94 -1.71 11.08
C VAL A 59 4.67 -1.50 9.59
N LEU A 60 4.51 -0.25 9.14
CA LEU A 60 4.32 0.08 7.73
C LEU A 60 5.50 -0.39 6.86
N GLY A 61 6.74 -0.19 7.33
CA GLY A 61 7.94 -0.70 6.65
C GLY A 61 7.97 -2.23 6.59
N GLN A 62 7.57 -2.92 7.67
CA GLN A 62 7.49 -4.38 7.68
C GLN A 62 6.44 -4.91 6.69
N MET A 63 5.27 -4.27 6.61
CA MET A 63 4.23 -4.60 5.63
C MET A 63 4.75 -4.42 4.19
N ALA A 64 5.42 -3.30 3.91
CA ALA A 64 6.05 -3.04 2.62
C ALA A 64 7.08 -4.13 2.26
N ALA A 65 7.95 -4.50 3.20
CA ALA A 65 8.95 -5.54 2.97
C ALA A 65 8.32 -6.92 2.68
N ARG A 66 7.25 -7.29 3.40
CA ARG A 66 6.52 -8.54 3.15
C ARG A 66 5.84 -8.55 1.78
N LEU A 67 5.20 -7.45 1.39
CA LEU A 67 4.59 -7.31 0.08
C LEU A 67 5.63 -7.31 -1.05
N ALA A 68 6.79 -6.67 -0.85
CA ALA A 68 7.91 -6.73 -1.77
C ALA A 68 8.40 -8.17 -1.98
N ALA A 69 8.60 -8.91 -0.87
CA ALA A 69 8.99 -10.32 -0.91
C ALA A 69 7.93 -11.21 -1.58
N ALA A 70 6.65 -10.85 -1.49
CA ALA A 70 5.55 -11.51 -2.19
C ALA A 70 5.45 -11.14 -3.69
N GLY A 71 6.26 -10.20 -4.17
CA GLY A 71 6.37 -9.81 -5.57
C GLY A 71 5.73 -8.47 -5.94
N ALA A 72 5.31 -7.64 -4.97
CA ALA A 72 4.83 -6.29 -5.26
C ALA A 72 5.96 -5.43 -5.83
N GLN A 73 5.65 -4.60 -6.84
CA GLN A 73 6.63 -3.79 -7.57
C GLN A 73 6.36 -2.28 -7.47
N VAL A 74 5.16 -1.92 -7.04
CA VAL A 74 4.74 -0.54 -6.78
C VAL A 74 3.78 -0.54 -5.59
N PHE A 75 3.89 0.44 -4.70
CA PHE A 75 3.08 0.52 -3.48
C PHE A 75 2.07 1.67 -3.52
N ALA A 76 0.90 1.43 -2.94
CA ALA A 76 -0.11 2.42 -2.61
C ALA A 76 -0.58 2.22 -1.16
N MET A 77 -0.95 3.30 -0.48
CA MET A 77 -1.42 3.29 0.91
C MET A 77 -2.64 4.22 1.06
N PRO A 78 -3.88 3.69 1.08
CA PRO A 78 -5.10 4.50 1.15
C PRO A 78 -5.37 5.01 2.58
N CYS A 79 -4.47 5.86 3.10
CA CYS A 79 -4.59 6.52 4.39
C CYS A 79 -3.82 7.85 4.41
N ASN A 80 -4.54 8.97 4.47
CA ASN A 80 -3.93 10.30 4.43
C ASN A 80 -2.95 10.52 5.59
N THR A 81 -3.36 10.24 6.83
CA THR A 81 -2.52 10.47 8.02
C THR A 81 -1.25 9.63 8.01
N ALA A 82 -1.32 8.39 7.51
CA ALA A 82 -0.17 7.48 7.49
C ALA A 82 0.94 7.91 6.52
N HIS A 83 0.66 8.80 5.57
CA HIS A 83 1.70 9.33 4.69
C HIS A 83 2.78 10.11 5.46
N GLY A 84 2.45 10.66 6.64
CA GLY A 84 3.45 11.24 7.55
C GLY A 84 4.41 10.21 8.16
N GLN A 85 4.12 8.91 8.07
CA GLN A 85 4.93 7.79 8.55
C GLN A 85 5.38 6.88 7.38
N ALA A 86 5.40 7.41 6.16
CA ALA A 86 5.80 6.65 4.98
C ALA A 86 7.31 6.38 4.89
N GLY A 87 8.14 6.88 5.82
CA GLY A 87 9.59 6.72 5.81
C GLY A 87 10.01 5.24 5.77
N GLY A 88 9.40 4.40 6.61
CA GLY A 88 9.60 2.95 6.60
C GLY A 88 9.27 2.27 5.25
N ILE A 89 8.23 2.74 4.55
CA ILE A 89 7.88 2.24 3.21
C ILE A 89 8.92 2.71 2.19
N ARG A 90 9.29 4.00 2.23
CA ARG A 90 10.25 4.61 1.31
C ARG A 90 11.63 3.96 1.41
N ALA A 91 12.07 3.60 2.61
CA ALA A 91 13.33 2.89 2.83
C ALA A 91 13.34 1.51 2.13
N VAL A 92 12.23 0.77 2.18
CA VAL A 92 12.08 -0.51 1.44
C VAL A 92 12.12 -0.25 -0.07
N CYS A 93 11.42 0.76 -0.54
CA CYS A 93 11.42 1.13 -1.95
C CYS A 93 12.82 1.49 -2.45
N GLU A 94 13.56 2.32 -1.73
CA GLU A 94 14.93 2.72 -2.07
C GLU A 94 15.87 1.51 -2.11
N ALA A 95 15.82 0.65 -1.08
CA ALA A 95 16.67 -0.54 -1.00
C ALA A 95 16.43 -1.55 -2.12
N GLN A 96 15.22 -1.58 -2.71
CA GLN A 96 14.82 -2.57 -3.73
C GLN A 96 14.53 -1.96 -5.11
N GLY A 97 14.74 -0.66 -5.30
CA GLY A 97 14.41 0.03 -6.56
C GLY A 97 12.92 0.01 -6.90
N LEU A 98 12.04 0.00 -5.90
CA LEU A 98 10.58 0.01 -6.05
C LEU A 98 10.02 1.43 -5.95
N SER A 99 8.75 1.60 -6.27
CA SER A 99 8.09 2.92 -6.25
C SER A 99 6.96 2.94 -5.22
N PHE A 100 6.80 4.07 -4.52
CA PHE A 100 5.65 4.36 -3.68
C PHE A 100 4.88 5.53 -4.28
N ILE A 101 3.58 5.33 -4.55
CA ILE A 101 2.70 6.34 -5.15
C ILE A 101 2.37 7.38 -4.09
N ASP A 102 2.59 8.66 -4.42
CA ASP A 102 2.06 9.76 -3.62
C ASP A 102 0.56 9.89 -3.88
N MET A 103 -0.25 9.71 -2.83
CA MET A 103 -1.71 9.73 -2.91
C MET A 103 -2.33 10.97 -2.25
N ILE A 104 -1.52 11.92 -1.80
CA ILE A 104 -1.97 13.14 -1.11
C ILE A 104 -1.57 14.44 -1.82
N ALA A 105 -0.85 14.34 -2.94
CA ALA A 105 -0.45 15.45 -3.80
C ALA A 105 -1.49 15.79 -4.87
#